data_AF-A0A7V1ZGK9-F1
#
_entry.id   AF-A0A7V1ZGK9-F1
#
_cell.length_a   1.000
_cell.length_b   1.000
_cell.length_c   1.000
_cell.angle_alpha   90.00
_cell.angle_beta   90.00
_cell.angle_gamma   90.00
#
_symmetry.space_group_name_H-M   'P 1'
#
loop_
_entity.id
_entity.type
_entity.pdbx_description
1 polymer ?
#
loop_
_entity_poly.entity_id
_entity_poly.type
_entity_poly.pdbx_seq_one_letter_code
_entity_poly.pdbx_strand_id
1 'polypeptide(L)'
;FSPYDKLFSNLIFENLKKKYKLIYGFDYDGEFHFEFLNYKKEVLEYKGNYIIAYSGDLKIICSNEMKNVILNCGLGSKNSLGLGMVITSKTLNF
;
A
#
# COMPACT_ATOMS: atom_id res chain seq x y z
N PHE A 1 0.05 -5.17 -13.95
CA PHE A 1 0.70 -3.97 -13.38
C PHE A 1 1.97 -4.39 -12.66
N SER A 2 3.06 -3.65 -12.82
CA SER A 2 4.31 -3.85 -12.09
C SER A 2 4.58 -2.67 -11.16
N PRO A 3 5.42 -2.83 -10.12
CA PRO A 3 5.80 -1.76 -9.19
C PRO A 3 6.35 -0.47 -9.83
N TYR A 4 6.93 -0.56 -11.02
CA TYR A 4 7.49 0.58 -11.76
C TYR A 4 6.48 1.31 -12.65
N ASP A 5 5.30 0.74 -12.82
CA ASP A 5 4.24 1.37 -13.59
C ASP A 5 3.61 2.49 -12.74
N LYS A 6 3.56 3.71 -13.27
CA LYS A 6 2.88 4.83 -12.60
C LYS A 6 1.41 4.51 -12.31
N LEU A 7 0.79 3.65 -13.12
CA LEU A 7 -0.56 3.17 -12.85
C LEU A 7 -0.65 2.36 -11.55
N PHE A 8 0.40 1.64 -11.18
CA PHE A 8 0.43 0.86 -9.94
C PHE A 8 0.37 1.77 -8.72
N SER A 9 1.24 2.79 -8.65
CA SER A 9 1.24 3.75 -7.52
C SER A 9 -0.08 4.52 -7.45
N ASN A 10 -0.64 4.92 -8.59
CA ASN A 10 -1.95 5.57 -8.65
C ASN A 10 -3.06 4.68 -8.11
N LEU A 11 -3.12 3.40 -8.49
CA LEU A 11 -4.13 2.46 -8.01
C LEU A 11 -4.03 2.21 -6.50
N ILE A 12 -2.81 2.15 -5.96
CA ILE A 12 -2.58 2.07 -4.51
C ILE A 12 -3.11 3.32 -3.82
N PHE A 13 -2.79 4.51 -4.34
CA PHE A 13 -3.24 5.77 -3.76
C PHE A 13 -4.76 5.92 -3.79
N GLU A 14 -5.41 5.64 -4.92
CA GLU A 14 -6.88 5.67 -5.03
C GLU A 14 -7.56 4.73 -4.03
N ASN A 15 -6.99 3.55 -3.81
CA ASN A 15 -7.50 2.63 -2.81
C ASN A 15 -7.34 3.16 -1.38
N LEU A 16 -6.19 3.78 -1.07
CA LEU A 16 -5.94 4.40 0.23
C LEU A 16 -6.87 5.59 0.50
N LYS A 17 -7.12 6.45 -0.50
CA LYS A 17 -8.08 7.56 -0.36
C LYS A 17 -9.48 7.07 -0.01
N LYS A 18 -9.93 5.99 -0.64
CA LYS A 18 -11.23 5.37 -0.31
C LYS A 18 -11.27 4.87 1.13
N LYS A 19 -10.21 4.19 1.60
CA LYS A 19 -10.10 3.73 2.99
C LYS A 19 -10.07 4.90 3.97
N TYR A 20 -9.30 5.94 3.65
CA TYR A 20 -9.22 7.16 4.44
C TYR A 20 -10.60 7.80 4.61
N LYS A 21 -11.35 7.98 3.51
CA LYS A 21 -12.70 8.52 3.54
C LYS A 21 -13.66 7.68 4.38
N LEU A 22 -13.56 6.35 4.31
CA LEU A 22 -14.39 5.46 5.13
C LEU A 22 -14.08 5.57 6.63
N ILE A 23 -12.83 5.84 7.00
CA ILE A 23 -12.38 5.93 8.39
C ILE A 23 -12.64 7.31 9.00
N TYR A 24 -12.33 8.37 8.25
CA TYR A 24 -12.36 9.74 8.75
C TYR A 24 -13.60 10.53 8.30
N GLY A 25 -14.34 10.05 7.31
CA GLY A 25 -15.56 10.70 6.82
C GLY A 25 -15.37 11.82 5.80
N PHE A 26 -14.12 12.18 5.46
CA PHE A 26 -13.79 13.21 4.47
C PHE A 26 -12.68 12.76 3.51
N ASP A 27 -12.54 13.46 2.38
CA ASP A 27 -11.55 13.13 1.36
C ASP A 27 -10.12 13.50 1.81
N TYR A 28 -9.15 12.67 1.43
CA TYR A 28 -7.74 12.94 1.71
C TYR A 28 -7.17 14.00 0.76
N ASP A 29 -6.56 15.05 1.32
CA ASP A 29 -5.98 16.19 0.61
C ASP A 29 -4.46 16.35 0.81
N GLY A 30 -3.84 15.49 1.61
CA GLY A 30 -2.41 15.53 1.89
C GLY A 30 -1.52 14.95 0.78
N GLU A 31 -0.21 15.14 0.93
CA GLU A 31 0.78 14.54 0.03
C GLU A 31 0.79 13.01 0.14
N PHE A 32 1.06 12.34 -0.98
CA PHE A 32 1.33 10.91 -1.02
C PHE A 32 2.40 10.59 -2.04
N HIS A 33 3.50 10.00 -1.59
CA HIS A 33 4.53 9.40 -2.42
C HIS A 33 4.70 7.94 -2.07
N PHE A 34 4.88 7.09 -3.07
CA PHE A 34 5.02 5.65 -2.92
C PHE A 34 6.04 5.12 -3.93
N GLU A 35 7.09 4.48 -3.44
CA GLU A 35 8.08 3.79 -4.26
C GLU A 35 8.55 2.49 -3.59
N PHE A 36 8.86 1.48 -4.41
CA PHE A 36 9.59 0.30 -3.97
C PHE A 36 11.09 0.57 -4.04
N LEU A 37 11.79 0.34 -2.93
CA LEU A 37 13.26 0.37 -2.88
C LEU A 37 13.85 -0.94 -3.39
N ASN A 38 13.18 -2.04 -3.09
CA ASN A 38 13.41 -3.36 -3.67
C ASN A 38 12.07 -4.10 -3.75
N TYR A 39 11.98 -5.11 -4.61
CA TYR A 39 10.78 -5.94 -4.66
C TYR A 39 11.08 -7.36 -5.15
N LYS A 40 10.22 -8.28 -4.74
CA LYS A 40 10.12 -9.64 -5.25
C LYS A 40 8.70 -9.86 -5.73
N LYS A 41 8.56 -10.37 -6.96
CA LYS A 41 7.28 -10.82 -7.48
C LYS A 41 6.92 -12.15 -6.83
N GLU A 42 5.72 -12.26 -6.31
CA GLU A 42 5.17 -13.49 -5.75
C GLU A 42 3.89 -13.86 -6.50
N VAL A 43 3.68 -15.14 -6.74
CA VAL A 43 2.47 -15.65 -7.39
C VAL A 43 1.80 -16.58 -6.40
N LEU A 44 0.57 -16.25 -6.04
CA LEU A 44 -0.27 -17.01 -5.12
C LEU A 44 -1.47 -17.57 -5.88
N GLU A 45 -1.90 -18.77 -5.53
CA GLU A 45 -3.18 -19.32 -5.96
C GLU A 45 -4.23 -19.11 -4.86
N TYR A 46 -5.40 -18.59 -5.23
CA TYR A 46 -6.54 -18.48 -4.33
C TYR A 46 -7.82 -18.86 -5.06
N LYS A 47 -8.48 -19.94 -4.61
CA LYS A 47 -9.72 -20.47 -5.19
C LYS A 47 -9.60 -20.64 -6.72
N GLY A 48 -8.53 -21.28 -7.20
CA GLY A 48 -8.29 -21.52 -8.63
C GLY A 48 -7.91 -20.29 -9.45
N ASN A 49 -7.68 -19.13 -8.81
CA ASN A 49 -7.22 -17.91 -9.49
C ASN A 49 -5.78 -17.60 -9.07
N TYR A 50 -4.93 -17.24 -10.04
CA TYR A 50 -3.58 -16.75 -9.78
C TYR A 50 -3.59 -15.25 -9.50
N ILE A 51 -2.91 -14.87 -8.43
CA ILE A 51 -2.72 -13.48 -7.99
C ILE A 51 -1.23 -13.18 -8.05
N ILE A 52 -0.88 -12.12 -8.76
CA ILE A 52 0.48 -11.57 -8.74
C ILE A 52 0.54 -10.52 -7.62
N ALA A 53 1.43 -10.75 -6.66
CA ALA A 53 1.72 -9.87 -5.55
C ALA A 53 3.19 -9.43 -5.57
N TYR A 54 3.51 -8.43 -4.76
CA TYR A 54 4.86 -7.89 -4.62
C TYR A 54 5.18 -7.70 -3.15
N SER A 55 6.32 -8.22 -2.71
CA SER A 55 6.90 -8.03 -1.38
C SER A 55 8.21 -7.23 -1.51
N GLY A 56 8.58 -6.46 -0.50
CA GLY A 56 9.82 -5.69 -0.52
C GLY A 56 9.75 -4.43 0.32
N ASP A 57 10.87 -3.71 0.36
CA ASP A 57 10.98 -2.47 1.11
C ASP A 57 10.36 -1.30 0.35
N LEU A 58 9.63 -0.48 1.11
CA LEU A 58 8.83 0.63 0.58
C LEU A 58 9.31 1.92 1.21
N LYS A 59 9.33 2.99 0.41
CA LYS A 59 9.40 4.36 0.90
C LYS A 59 8.07 5.04 0.65
N ILE A 60 7.46 5.54 1.72
CA ILE A 60 6.15 6.19 1.69
C ILE A 60 6.26 7.55 2.38
N ILE A 61 5.85 8.61 1.68
CA ILE A 61 5.69 9.96 2.26
C ILE A 61 4.20 10.24 2.32
N CYS A 62 3.67 10.52 3.51
CA CYS A 62 2.26 10.82 3.73
C CYS A 62 2.04 11.49 5.10
N SER A 63 0.82 11.95 5.34
CA SER A 63 0.37 12.43 6.66
C SER A 63 0.36 11.31 7.72
N ASN A 64 0.31 11.70 9.00
CA ASN A 64 0.21 10.74 10.11
C ASN A 64 -1.12 9.97 10.09
N GLU A 65 -2.19 10.62 9.68
CA GLU A 65 -3.52 10.04 9.51
C GLU A 65 -3.50 8.97 8.41
N MET A 66 -2.91 9.28 7.25
CA MET A 66 -2.75 8.29 6.17
C MET A 66 -1.82 7.15 6.59
N LYS A 67 -0.75 7.43 7.34
CA LYS A 67 0.12 6.40 7.91
C LYS A 67 -0.67 5.44 8.81
N ASN A 68 -1.58 5.94 9.64
CA ASN A 68 -2.45 5.09 10.47
C ASN A 68 -3.37 4.22 9.62
N VAL A 69 -3.94 4.75 8.53
CA VAL A 69 -4.73 3.95 7.58
C VAL A 69 -3.89 2.84 6.96
N ILE A 70 -2.67 3.15 6.50
CA ILE A 70 -1.77 2.17 5.88
C ILE A 70 -1.43 1.04 6.86
N LEU A 71 -1.05 1.37 8.10
CA LEU A 71 -0.60 0.38 9.08
C LEU A 71 -1.75 -0.52 9.57
N ASN A 72 -2.95 0.04 9.75
CA ASN A 72 -4.08 -0.73 10.28
C ASN A 72 -4.89 -1.45 9.20
N CYS A 73 -4.99 -0.88 8.00
CA CYS A 73 -5.79 -1.48 6.93
C CYS A 73 -4.95 -2.22 5.91
N GLY A 74 -3.67 -1.89 5.72
CA GLY A 74 -2.81 -2.41 4.66
C GLY A 74 -2.97 -1.70 3.31
N LEU A 75 -1.99 -1.88 2.43
CA LEU A 75 -1.94 -1.35 1.06
C LEU A 75 -2.73 -2.21 0.07
N GLY A 76 -3.32 -1.60 -0.95
CA GLY A 76 -4.01 -2.34 -2.03
C GLY A 76 -5.40 -2.88 -1.65
N SER A 77 -5.97 -3.72 -2.51
CA SER A 77 -7.41 -4.04 -2.46
C SER A 77 -7.77 -5.39 -1.84
N LYS A 78 -6.82 -6.33 -1.68
CA LYS A 78 -7.09 -7.73 -1.28
C LYS A 78 -6.71 -8.02 0.18
N ASN A 79 -6.96 -7.06 1.06
CA ASN A 79 -6.41 -7.06 2.42
C ASN A 79 -7.01 -8.19 3.29
N SER A 80 -8.28 -8.52 3.08
CA SER A 80 -8.95 -9.65 3.74
C SER A 80 -8.41 -11.03 3.32
N LEU A 81 -7.55 -11.11 2.29
CA LEU A 81 -6.83 -12.33 1.91
C LEU A 81 -5.44 -12.42 2.55
N GLY A 82 -5.10 -11.51 3.48
CA GLY A 82 -3.78 -11.46 4.12
C GLY A 82 -2.72 -10.72 3.32
N LEU A 83 -3.11 -9.90 2.34
CA LEU A 83 -2.18 -9.15 1.49
C LEU A 83 -2.07 -7.67 1.91
N GLY A 84 -0.92 -7.07 1.64
CA GLY A 84 -0.73 -5.61 1.77
C GLY A 84 -0.46 -5.10 3.18
N MET A 85 -0.36 -5.97 4.19
CA MET A 85 0.12 -5.58 5.51
C MET A 85 1.57 -5.08 5.41
N VAL A 86 1.86 -3.95 6.04
CA VAL A 86 3.20 -3.37 6.11
C VAL A 86 3.54 -3.01 7.55
N ILE A 87 4.83 -3.01 7.86
CA ILE A 87 5.36 -2.61 9.16
C ILE A 87 6.40 -1.51 8.97
N THR A 88 6.46 -0.57 9.92
CA THR A 88 7.53 0.44 9.91
C THR A 88 8.82 -0.20 10.37
N SER A 89 9.87 -0.19 9.54
CA SER A 89 11.23 -0.36 10.04
C SER A 89 11.63 0.90 10.80
N LYS A 90 12.40 0.77 11.89
CA LYS A 90 13.00 1.93 12.56
C LYS A 90 13.96 2.61 11.58
N THR A 91 13.66 3.84 11.18
CA THR A 91 14.62 4.68 10.47
C THR A 91 15.80 4.98 11.41
N LEU A 92 17.02 4.61 11.02
CA LEU A 92 18.24 5.14 11.63
C LEU A 92 18.20 6.66 11.48
N ASN A 93 18.19 7.37 12.60
CA ASN A 93 18.38 8.82 12.62
C ASN A 93 19.81 9.09 12.13
N PHE A 94 19.94 9.85 11.04
CA PHE A 94 21.20 10.51 10.67
C PHE A 94 21.22 11.92 11.27
#